data_AF-A0A126G1J2-F1
#
_entry.id   AF-A0A126G1J2-F1
#
_cell.length_a   1.000
_cell.length_b   1.000
_cell.length_c   1.000
_cell.angle_alpha   90.00
_cell.angle_beta   90.00
_cell.angle_gamma   90.00
#
_symmetry.space_group_name_H-M   'P 1'
#
loop_
_entity.id
_entity.type
_entity.pdbx_description
1 polymer ?
#
loop_
_entity_poly.entity_id
_entity_poly.type
_entity_poly.pdbx_seq_one_letter_code
_entity_poly.pdbx_strand_id
1 'polypeptide(L)' 'MPDTINLNMPSPAFGGSTGGWLRAAEVEEKYAITWTGKNESKFEMPTGGTATMRNGENLLYLAKKEQCLA' A
#
# COMPACT_ATOMS: atom_id res chain seq x y z
N MET A 1 -14.32 5.54 -17.41
CA MET A 1 -13.46 6.72 -17.14
C MET A 1 -12.13 6.16 -16.68
N PRO A 2 -10.96 6.68 -17.07
CA PRO A 2 -9.71 6.16 -16.54
C PRO A 2 -9.68 6.48 -15.05
N ASP A 3 -9.70 5.44 -14.21
CA ASP A 3 -9.55 5.57 -12.76
C ASP A 3 -8.16 6.13 -12.48
N THR A 4 -8.10 7.45 -12.36
CA THR A 4 -6.85 8.17 -12.16
C THR A 4 -6.51 8.10 -10.68
N ILE A 5 -5.42 7.42 -10.33
CA ILE A 5 -4.95 7.34 -8.95
C ILE A 5 -4.60 8.73 -8.44
N ASN A 6 -5.21 9.13 -7.33
CA ASN A 6 -4.83 10.34 -6.61
C ASN A 6 -3.57 10.09 -5.77
N LEU A 7 -2.41 10.57 -6.24
CA LEU A 7 -1.12 10.38 -5.58
C LEU A 7 -0.99 11.13 -4.25
N ASN A 8 -1.90 12.06 -3.93
CA ASN A 8 -1.89 12.82 -2.67
C ASN A 8 -2.61 12.11 -1.52
N MET A 9 -3.18 10.92 -1.76
CA MET A 9 -3.83 10.13 -0.71
C MET A 9 -2.81 9.74 0.37
N PRO A 10 -3.21 9.74 1.65
CA PRO A 10 -2.29 9.39 2.72
C PRO A 10 -2.01 7.88 2.72
N SER A 11 -0.79 7.51 3.08
CA SER A 11 -0.43 6.11 3.28
C SER A 11 -0.74 5.64 4.71
N PRO A 12 -1.01 4.34 4.89
CA PRO A 12 -1.11 3.72 6.22
C PRO A 12 0.13 3.99 7.06
N ALA A 13 -0.04 4.06 8.38
CA ALA A 13 1.08 4.19 9.31
C ALA A 13 1.78 2.83 9.45
N PHE A 14 3.03 2.74 8.99
CA PHE A 14 3.85 1.53 9.06
C PHE A 14 5.28 1.88 9.47
N GLY A 15 5.87 1.09 10.37
CA GLY A 15 7.23 1.31 10.88
C GLY A 15 8.35 0.95 9.90
N GLY A 16 8.00 0.39 8.73
CA GLY A 16 8.96 -0.10 7.73
C GLY A 16 9.30 -1.58 7.92
N SER A 17 9.64 -2.24 6.82
CA SER A 17 10.16 -3.61 6.79
C SER A 17 11.17 -3.79 5.67
N THR A 18 11.92 -4.88 5.71
CA THR A 18 12.89 -5.25 4.68
C THR A 18 12.26 -5.90 3.45
N GLY A 19 10.97 -6.25 3.50
CA GLY A 19 10.22 -6.86 2.39
C GLY A 19 9.58 -5.87 1.42
N GLY A 20 9.92 -4.58 1.54
CA GLY A 20 9.36 -3.50 0.73
C GLY A 20 9.95 -3.42 -0.68
N TRP A 21 10.11 -2.20 -1.17
CA TRP A 21 10.63 -1.94 -2.50
C TRP A 21 12.13 -2.23 -2.61
N LEU A 22 12.49 -2.94 -3.68
CA LEU A 22 13.85 -3.12 -4.14
C LEU A 22 14.03 -2.37 -5.46
N ARG A 23 15.23 -2.46 -6.05
CA ARG A 23 15.55 -1.78 -7.32
C ARG A 23 14.53 -2.06 -8.43
N ALA A 24 13.95 -3.27 -8.48
CA ALA A 24 12.91 -3.62 -9.46
C ALA A 24 11.69 -2.68 -9.44
N ALA A 25 11.30 -2.17 -8.26
CA ALA A 25 10.17 -1.24 -8.14
C ALA A 25 10.46 0.15 -8.75
N GLU A 26 11.73 0.50 -8.95
CA GLU A 26 12.15 1.75 -9.58
C GLU A 26 12.33 1.62 -11.09
N VAL A 27 12.89 0.50 -11.57
CA VAL A 27 13.27 0.32 -12.98
C VAL A 27 12.27 -0.49 -13.81
N GLU A 28 11.46 -1.36 -13.20
CA GLU A 28 10.55 -2.24 -13.94
C GLU A 28 9.10 -1.80 -13.74
N GLU A 29 8.53 -2.09 -12.57
CA GLU A 29 7.13 -1.82 -12.28
C GLU A 29 6.85 -1.78 -10.78
N LYS A 30 5.79 -1.05 -10.42
CA LYS A 30 5.26 -1.00 -9.05
C LYS A 30 3.75 -0.97 -9.09
N TYR A 31 3.14 -1.52 -8.05
CA TYR A 31 1.70 -1.62 -7.94
C TYR A 31 1.22 -0.74 -6.80
N ALA A 32 0.09 -0.08 -7.02
CA ALA A 32 -0.59 0.73 -6.01
C ALA A 32 -1.96 0.12 -5.74
N ILE A 33 -2.32 0.04 -4.46
CA ILE A 33 -3.65 -0.34 -4.01
C ILE A 33 -4.24 0.80 -3.20
N THR A 34 -5.51 1.08 -3.49
CA THR A 34 -6.27 2.18 -2.90
C THR A 34 -7.55 1.64 -2.30
N TRP A 35 -7.85 2.00 -1.07
CA TRP A 35 -9.09 1.62 -0.43
C TRP A 35 -9.56 2.69 0.55
N THR A 36 -10.86 2.69 0.85
CA THR A 36 -11.46 3.58 1.84
C THR A 36 -11.79 2.81 3.11
N GLY A 37 -11.08 3.10 4.20
CA GLY A 37 -11.35 2.54 5.53
C GLY A 37 -12.38 3.39 6.27
N LYS A 38 -13.31 2.77 7.00
CA LYS A 38 -14.32 3.50 7.80
C LYS A 38 -13.79 4.00 9.15
N ASN A 39 -12.75 3.34 9.68
CA ASN A 39 -12.15 3.61 10.99
C ASN A 39 -10.65 3.29 10.91
N GLU A 40 -9.87 3.80 11.85
CA GLU A 40 -8.48 3.35 12.01
C GLU A 40 -8.46 1.91 12.53
N SER A 41 -7.78 1.02 11.81
CA SER A 41 -7.59 -0.36 12.25
C SER A 41 -6.20 -0.87 11.88
N LYS A 42 -5.76 -1.90 12.60
CA LYS A 42 -4.52 -2.60 12.30
C LYS A 42 -4.79 -3.70 11.28
N PHE A 43 -3.90 -3.87 10.31
CA PHE A 43 -3.93 -4.96 9.33
C PHE A 43 -2.53 -5.52 9.13
N GLU A 44 -2.47 -6.78 8.72
CA GLU A 44 -1.20 -7.45 8.43
C GLU A 44 -0.72 -7.05 7.03
N MET A 45 0.56 -6.74 6.93
CA MET A 45 1.19 -6.44 5.66
C MET A 45 1.61 -7.75 4.97
N PRO A 46 1.41 -7.90 3.65
CA PRO A 46 1.85 -9.07 2.89
C PRO A 46 3.39 -9.20 2.86
N THR A 47 4.10 -8.10 3.16
CA THR A 47 5.55 -8.04 3.28
C THR A 47 6.06 -8.29 4.71
N GLY A 48 5.16 -8.68 5.61
CA GLY A 48 5.43 -8.92 7.03
C GLY A 48 5.28 -7.66 7.90
N GLY A 49 4.76 -7.87 9.11
CA GLY A 49 4.49 -6.82 10.09
C GLY A 49 3.03 -6.37 10.11
N THR A 50 2.75 -5.36 10.94
CA THR A 50 1.39 -4.81 11.11
C THR A 50 1.41 -3.33 10.77
N ALA A 51 0.57 -2.91 9.84
CA ALA A 51 0.33 -1.52 9.51
C ALA A 51 -1.00 -1.04 10.11
N THR A 52 -1.11 0.25 10.38
CA THR A 52 -2.36 0.87 10.84
C THR A 52 -2.95 1.66 9.68
N MET A 53 -4.11 1.25 9.18
CA MET A 53 -4.84 2.02 8.18
C MET A 53 -5.47 3.25 8.81
N ARG A 54 -5.57 4.32 8.03
CA ARG A 54 -6.21 5.58 8.44
C ARG A 54 -7.70 5.52 8.12
N ASN A 55 -8.49 6.33 8.84
CA ASN A 55 -9.87 6.58 8.45
C ASN A 55 -9.90 7.37 7.13
N GLY A 56 -10.73 6.95 6.17
CA GLY A 56 -10.81 7.53 4.83
C GLY A 56 -9.95 6.81 3.80
N GLU A 57 -9.42 7.57 2.85
CA GLU A 57 -8.62 7.06 1.73
C GLU A 57 -7.23 6.60 2.20
N ASN A 58 -6.83 5.41 1.75
CA ASN A 58 -5.50 4.85 1.99
C ASN A 58 -4.87 4.49 0.65
N LEU A 59 -3.60 4.86 0.49
CA LEU A 59 -2.77 4.52 -0.67
C LEU A 59 -1.54 3.75 -0.20
N LEU A 60 -1.43 2.50 -0.64
CA LEU A 60 -0.28 1.65 -0.38
C LEU A 60 0.37 1.24 -1.69
N TYR A 61 1.70 1.20 -1.68
CA TYR A 61 2.44 0.67 -2.81
C TYR A 61 3.18 -0.62 -2.47
N LEU A 62 3.22 -1.52 -3.43
CA LEU A 62 3.78 -2.87 -3.31
C LEU A 62 4.63 -3.21 -4.54
N ALA A 63 5.55 -4.16 -4.36
CA ALA A 63 6.50 -4.55 -5.39
C ALA A 63 5.89 -5.53 -6.41
N LYS A 64 4.89 -6.32 -6.01
CA LYS A 64 4.25 -7.34 -6.88
C LYS A 64 2.74 -7.24 -6.82
N LYS A 65 2.07 -7.50 -7.94
CA LYS A 65 0.60 -7.55 -8.04
C LYS A 65 -0.03 -8.55 -7.07
N GLU A 66 0.61 -9.70 -6.86
CA GLU A 66 0.13 -10.74 -5.94
C GLU A 66 -0.01 -10.23 -4.51
N GLN A 67 0.91 -9.36 -4.05
CA GLN A 67 0.85 -8.76 -2.72
C GLN A 67 -0.36 -7.83 -2.56
N CYS A 68 -0.91 -7.29 -3.66
CA CYS A 68 -2.12 -6.47 -3.62
C CYS A 68 -3.41 -7.32 -3.54
N LEU A 69 -3.33 -8.62 -3.82
CA LEU A 69 -4.47 -9.54 -3.89
C LEU A 69 -4.49 -10.56 -2.75
N ALA A 70 -3.36 -10.73 -2.06
CA ALA A 70 -3.21 -11.56 -0.87
C ALA A 70 -3.91 -10.92 0.33
#